data_AF-A0A933CTQ6-F1
#
_entry.id   AF-A0A933CTQ6-F1
#
_cell.length_a   1.000
_cell.length_b   1.000
_cell.length_c   1.000
_cell.angle_alpha   90.00
_cell.angle_beta   90.00
_cell.angle_gamma   90.00
#
_symmetry.space_group_name_H-M   'P 1'
#
loop_
_entity.id
_entity.type
_entity.pdbx_description
1 polymer ?
#
loop_
_entity_poly.entity_id
_entity_poly.type
_entity_poly.pdbx_seq_one_letter_code
_entity_poly.pdbx_strand_id
1 'polypeptide(L)' 'MGRPMESSAKRPRISIDVLPEVRRRLRLAAAKHDLTVRQYVLEAIEERLREDLGEQDEGMLTLTAKADPVLA' A
#
# COMPACT_ATOMS: atom_id res chain seq x y z
N MET A 1 17.12 8.05 -32.00
CA MET A 1 17.15 8.15 -30.53
C MET A 1 15.88 7.50 -29.99
N GLY A 2 16.00 6.39 -29.25
CA GLY A 2 14.86 5.79 -28.55
C GLY A 2 14.61 6.54 -27.24
N ARG A 3 13.37 6.95 -26.97
CA ARG A 3 12.98 7.48 -25.66
C ARG A 3 13.28 6.43 -24.58
N PRO A 4 13.87 6.78 -23.44
CA PRO A 4 13.90 5.86 -22.31
C PRO A 4 12.45 5.59 -21.89
N MET A 5 12.03 4.34 -22.01
CA MET A 5 10.80 3.88 -21.41
C MET A 5 11.03 3.95 -19.91
N GLU A 6 10.38 4.88 -19.21
CA GLU A 6 10.32 4.86 -17.76
C GLU A 6 9.84 3.48 -17.35
N SER A 7 10.74 2.69 -16.76
CA SER A 7 10.37 1.39 -16.22
C SER A 7 9.40 1.69 -15.09
N SER A 8 8.09 1.55 -15.34
CA SER A 8 7.06 1.61 -14.32
C SER A 8 7.54 0.76 -13.16
N ALA A 9 7.91 1.40 -12.06
CA ALA A 9 8.46 0.72 -10.89
C ALA A 9 7.50 -0.41 -10.54
N LYS A 10 7.98 -1.66 -10.66
CA LYS A 10 7.13 -2.85 -10.52
C LYS A 10 6.48 -2.80 -9.15
N ARG A 11 5.16 -2.54 -9.10
CA ARG A 11 4.41 -2.59 -7.84
C ARG A 11 4.58 -3.99 -7.25
N PRO A 12 5.09 -4.12 -6.01
CA PRO A 12 5.28 -5.41 -5.38
C PRO A 12 3.91 -6.11 -5.25
N ARG A 13 3.88 -7.42 -5.51
CA ARG A 13 2.66 -8.24 -5.42
C ARG A 13 2.69 -8.98 -4.10
N ILE A 14 1.63 -8.83 -3.31
CA ILE A 14 1.40 -9.62 -2.10
C ILE A 14 0.36 -10.68 -2.44
N SER A 15 0.70 -11.95 -2.21
CA SER A 15 -0.24 -13.07 -2.35
C SER A 15 -0.71 -13.48 -0.96
N ILE A 16 -2.03 -13.55 -0.76
CA ILE A 16 -2.63 -13.84 0.54
C ILE A 16 -3.53 -15.06 0.35
N ASP A 17 -3.21 -16.14 1.04
CA ASP A 17 -4.08 -17.30 1.11
C ASP A 17 -5.28 -16.98 2.00
N VAL A 18 -6.47 -17.14 1.45
CA VAL A 18 -7.72 -16.85 2.16
C VAL A 18 -8.67 -18.03 2.05
N LEU A 19 -9.41 -18.27 3.13
CA LEU A 19 -10.48 -19.25 3.12
C LEU A 19 -11.57 -18.85 2.11
N PRO A 20 -12.28 -19.82 1.50
CA PRO A 20 -13.35 -19.53 0.54
C PRO A 20 -14.43 -18.58 1.08
N GLU A 21 -14.73 -18.69 2.38
CA GLU A 21 -15.69 -17.84 3.08
C GLU A 21 -15.25 -16.38 3.12
N VAL A 22 -13.97 -16.14 3.42
CA VAL A 22 -13.36 -14.81 3.42
C VAL A 22 -13.42 -14.22 2.01
N ARG A 23 -13.04 -15.01 0.99
CA ARG A 23 -13.13 -14.58 -0.42
C ARG A 23 -14.55 -14.21 -0.83
N ARG A 24 -15.57 -14.90 -0.32
CA ARG A 24 -16.99 -14.60 -0.59
C ARG A 24 -17.40 -13.29 0.07
N ARG A 25 -17.07 -13.09 1.35
CA ARG A 25 -17.34 -11.83 2.07
C ARG A 25 -16.66 -10.65 1.39
N LEU A 26 -15.42 -10.81 0.96
CA LEU A 26 -14.66 -9.80 0.23
C LEU A 26 -15.34 -9.37 -1.08
N ARG A 27 -15.86 -10.32 -1.86
CA ARG A 27 -16.61 -10.00 -3.07
C ARG A 27 -17.91 -9.24 -2.79
N LEU A 28 -18.65 -9.64 -1.76
CA LEU A 28 -19.89 -8.96 -1.37
C LEU A 28 -19.63 -7.53 -0.89
N ALA A 29 -18.59 -7.34 -0.08
CA ALA A 29 -18.19 -6.02 0.39
C ALA A 29 -17.75 -5.13 -0.78
N ALA A 30 -16.84 -5.61 -1.64
CA ALA A 30 -16.41 -4.86 -2.81
C ALA A 30 -17.59 -4.46 -3.72
N ALA A 31 -18.52 -5.38 -3.97
CA ALA A 31 -19.73 -5.09 -4.74
C ALA A 31 -20.64 -4.05 -4.08
N LYS A 32 -20.77 -4.06 -2.75
CA LYS A 32 -21.57 -3.07 -2.01
C LYS A 32 -21.01 -1.65 -2.16
N HIS A 33 -19.70 -1.52 -2.33
CA HIS A 33 -18.99 -0.25 -2.49
C HIS A 33 -18.74 0.13 -3.96
N ASP A 34 -19.23 -0.66 -4.92
CA ASP A 34 -18.96 -0.50 -6.36
C ASP A 34 -17.46 -0.52 -6.71
N LEU A 35 -16.68 -1.31 -5.97
CA LEU A 35 -15.25 -1.45 -6.15
C LEU A 35 -14.89 -2.83 -6.68
N THR A 36 -13.78 -2.92 -7.41
CA THR A 36 -13.15 -4.23 -7.64
C THR A 36 -12.61 -4.78 -6.32
N VAL A 37 -12.53 -6.11 -6.21
CA VAL A 37 -11.94 -6.76 -5.02
C VAL A 37 -10.54 -6.23 -4.72
N ARG A 38 -9.73 -5.94 -5.75
CA ARG A 38 -8.39 -5.39 -5.57
C ARG A 38 -8.41 -4.00 -4.94
N GLN A 39 -9.28 -3.10 -5.42
CA GLN A 39 -9.41 -1.76 -4.88
C GLN A 39 -9.90 -1.80 -3.44
N TYR A 40 -10.97 -2.56 -3.18
CA TYR A 40 -11.51 -2.72 -1.84
C TYR A 40 -10.47 -3.24 -0.83
N VAL A 41 -9.69 -4.26 -1.21
CA VAL A 41 -8.61 -4.77 -0.35
C VAL A 41 -7.55 -3.71 -0.10
N LEU A 42 -7.13 -3.00 -1.15
CA LEU A 42 -6.07 -2.00 -1.03
C LEU A 42 -6.50 -0.84 -0.14
N GLU A 43 -7.69 -0.29 -0.37
CA GLU A 43 -8.26 0.79 0.45
C GLU A 43 -8.41 0.37 1.90
N ALA A 44 -8.93 -0.83 2.17
CA ALA A 44 -9.06 -1.35 3.53
C ALA A 44 -7.71 -1.52 4.23
N ILE A 45 -6.66 -1.92 3.50
CA ILE A 45 -5.30 -2.01 4.04
C ILE A 45 -4.74 -0.61 4.32
N GLU A 46 -4.88 0.33 3.39
CA GLU A 46 -4.38 1.70 3.56
C GLU A 46 -5.08 2.43 4.71
N GLU A 47 -6.40 2.25 4.86
CA GLU A 47 -7.17 2.79 5.99
C GLU A 47 -6.68 2.21 7.32
N ARG A 48 -6.53 0.88 7.40
CA ARG A 48 -6.00 0.21 8.60
C ARG A 48 -4.59 0.67 8.92
N LEU A 49 -3.71 0.78 7.94
CA LEU A 49 -2.34 1.25 8.14
C LEU A 49 -2.31 2.69 8.65
N ARG A 50 -3.19 3.56 8.15
CA ARG A 50 -3.32 4.94 8.64
C ARG A 50 -3.80 4.99 10.09
N GLU A 51 -4.72 4.12 10.48
CA GLU A 51 -5.15 3.98 11.87
C GLU A 51 -4.00 3.49 12.77
N ASP A 52 -3.26 2.48 12.31
CA ASP A 52 -2.25 1.79 13.11
C ASP A 52 -0.94 2.60 13.25
N LEU A 53 -0.55 3.35 12.21
CA LEU A 53 0.71 4.09 12.13
C LEU A 53 0.53 5.61 12.31
N GLY A 54 -0.72 6.09 12.27
CA GLY A 54 -1.04 7.52 12.27
C GLY A 54 -0.64 8.22 10.95
N GLU A 55 -1.02 9.49 10.78
CA GLU A 55 -0.64 10.30 9.60
C GLU A 55 0.87 10.63 9.50
N GLN A 56 1.71 10.09 10.40
CA GLN A 56 3.10 10.50 10.57
C GLN A 56 4.11 9.83 9.62
N ASP A 57 3.70 8.81 8.85
CA ASP A 57 4.64 8.04 8.01
C ASP A 57 5.21 8.82 6.81
N GLU A 58 4.49 9.82 6.29
CA GLU A 58 5.05 10.65 5.21
C GLU A 58 6.12 11.64 5.73
N GLY A 59 6.08 11.99 7.02
CA GLY A 59 7.03 12.91 7.63
C GLY A 59 8.32 12.26 8.13
N MET A 60 8.26 11.01 8.62
CA MET A 60 9.39 10.39 9.32
C MET A 60 10.50 9.88 8.38
N LEU A 61 10.17 9.51 7.15
CA LEU A 61 11.16 9.11 6.12
C LEU A 61 12.05 10.26 5.63
N THR A 62 11.66 11.52 5.88
CA THR A 62 12.48 12.70 5.51
C THR A 62 13.45 13.15 6.61
N LEU A 63 13.24 12.72 7.86
CA LEU A 63 14.06 13.12 9.00
C LEU A 63 15.36 12.32 9.14
N THR A 64 15.41 11.07 8.65
CA THR A 64 16.63 10.26 8.69
C THR A 64 17.62 10.55 7.56
N ALA A 65 17.23 11.33 6.55
CA ALA A 65 18.12 11.71 5.44
C ALA A 65 19.05 12.91 5.75
N LYS A 66 18.87 13.59 6.90
CA LYS A 66 19.67 14.77 7.29
C LYS A 66 20.44 14.65 8.59
N ALA A 67 20.42 13.49 9.25
CA ALA A 67 21.16 13.28 10.48
C ALA A 67 22.48 12.56 10.20
N ASP A 68 23.47 13.32 9.71
CA ASP A 68 24.87 12.93 9.82
C ASP A 68 25.66 14.09 10.44
N PRO A 69 25.82 14.11 11.78
CA PRO A 69 26.88 14.87 12.42
C PRO A 69 28.00 13.90 12.78
N VAL A 70 29.04 13.86 11.93
CA VAL A 70 30.33 13.23 12.25
C VAL A 70 30.88 13.90 13.52
N LEU A 71 30.96 13.14 14.60
CA LEU A 71 31.81 13.43 15.76
C LEU A 71 32.94 12.39 15.79
N ALA A 72 34.09 12.76 15.23
CA ALA A 72 35.40 12.19 15.50
C ALA A 72 36.46 13.28 15.31
#